data_AF-E4X950-F1
#
_entry.id   AF-E4X950-F1
#
_cell.length_a   1.000
_cell.length_b   1.000
_cell.length_c   1.000
_cell.angle_alpha   90.00
_cell.angle_beta   90.00
_cell.angle_gamma   90.00
#
_symmetry.space_group_name_H-M   'P 1'
#
loop_
_entity.id
_entity.type
_entity.pdbx_description
1 polymer ?
#
loop_
_entity_poly.entity_id
_entity_poly.type
_entity_poly.pdbx_seq_one_letter_code
_entity_poly.pdbx_strand_id
1 'polypeptide(L)'
;MRDTTDKISDELSKEVTDSNAWWETRNAREKYHSDLISSVLPDVLGPALPLFTFPKSITWSAAVPKPKNSLHAEYLGYAIRAWSYLNTLGKTNVAGLVGVRKVDLDRLAKSHSCVEMDYQRTTATYLVLGRLVQSITFERMSICQGIRMSRMLSVRHAEFLLRSEISSRSADISNLLYVVDSQVNLASSAKTVGTFFNSVPQRGMDTLLSLLLQVSL
;
A
#
# COMPACT_ATOMS: atom_id res chain seq x y z
N MET A 1 19.99 21.25 -6.29
CA MET A 1 19.39 19.91 -6.42
C MET A 1 20.36 18.90 -7.06
N ARG A 2 21.12 19.27 -8.11
CA ARG A 2 22.24 18.43 -8.62
C ARG A 2 23.32 18.17 -7.57
N ASP A 3 23.78 19.22 -6.87
CA ASP A 3 24.79 19.11 -5.79
C ASP A 3 24.41 18.18 -4.63
N THR A 4 23.12 17.94 -4.41
CA THR A 4 22.62 17.03 -3.36
C THR A 4 22.62 15.58 -3.84
N THR A 5 22.41 15.37 -5.14
CA THR A 5 22.36 14.04 -5.76
C THR A 5 23.78 13.51 -5.95
N ASP A 6 24.71 14.39 -6.35
CA ASP A 6 26.13 14.06 -6.51
C ASP A 6 26.78 13.72 -5.16
N LYS A 7 26.44 14.45 -4.08
CA LYS A 7 26.90 14.10 -2.72
C LYS A 7 26.38 12.76 -2.20
N ILE A 8 25.13 12.42 -2.51
CA ILE A 8 24.56 11.11 -2.14
C ILE A 8 25.24 10.01 -2.94
N SER A 9 25.52 10.23 -4.23
CA SER A 9 26.28 9.30 -5.05
C SER A 9 27.68 9.10 -4.49
N ASP A 10 28.41 10.17 -4.14
CA ASP A 10 29.76 10.08 -3.57
C ASP A 10 29.78 9.40 -2.19
N GLU A 11 28.79 9.64 -1.33
CA GLU A 11 28.66 8.96 -0.04
C GLU A 11 28.27 7.48 -0.17
N LEU A 12 27.46 7.12 -1.16
CA LEU A 12 27.09 5.72 -1.46
C LEU A 12 28.18 4.96 -2.22
N SER A 13 29.07 5.68 -2.92
CA SER A 13 30.22 5.13 -3.65
C SER A 13 31.43 4.88 -2.76
N LYS A 14 31.47 5.44 -1.55
CA LYS A 14 32.47 5.08 -0.54
C LYS A 14 32.28 3.61 -0.19
N GLU A 15 33.30 2.81 -0.43
CA GLU A 15 33.38 1.43 0.06
C GLU A 15 32.93 1.41 1.52
N VAL A 16 31.85 0.68 1.78
CA VAL A 16 31.39 0.39 3.12
C VAL A 16 32.40 -0.54 3.74
N THR A 17 33.42 0.03 4.39
CA THR A 17 34.53 -0.72 4.98
C THR A 17 34.10 -1.50 6.23
N ASP A 18 33.02 -1.09 6.89
CA ASP A 18 32.40 -1.80 8.01
C ASP A 18 30.92 -2.14 7.72
N SER A 19 30.70 -3.43 7.45
CA SER A 19 29.35 -3.95 7.17
C SER A 19 28.41 -3.80 8.36
N ASN A 20 28.91 -3.90 9.60
CA ASN A 20 28.07 -3.82 10.79
C ASN A 20 27.54 -2.40 10.99
N ALA A 21 28.41 -1.39 10.91
CA ALA A 21 28.03 0.02 11.02
C ALA A 21 27.00 0.43 9.94
N TRP A 22 27.13 -0.13 8.73
CA TRP A 22 26.16 0.10 7.66
C TRP A 22 24.79 -0.49 7.96
N TRP A 23 24.74 -1.74 8.41
CA TRP A 23 23.49 -2.39 8.81
C TRP A 23 22.82 -1.70 9.99
N GLU A 24 23.60 -1.32 11.02
CA GLU A 24 23.10 -0.57 12.16
C GLU A 24 22.45 0.75 11.73
N THR A 25 23.12 1.51 10.85
CA THR A 25 22.59 2.77 10.31
C THR A 25 21.28 2.55 9.55
N ARG A 26 21.19 1.49 8.75
CA ARG A 26 19.97 1.17 7.99
C ARG A 26 18.83 0.70 8.89
N ASN A 27 19.12 -0.10 9.91
CA ASN A 27 18.14 -0.54 10.89
C ASN A 27 17.56 0.64 11.69
N ALA A 28 18.41 1.60 12.06
CA ALA A 28 17.95 2.83 12.72
C ALA A 28 17.01 3.65 11.81
N ARG A 29 17.33 3.76 10.52
CA ARG A 29 16.47 4.44 9.52
C ARG A 29 15.16 3.71 9.28
N GLU A 30 15.17 2.38 9.16
CA GLU A 30 13.94 1.58 9.01
C GLU A 30 13.05 1.71 10.26
N LYS A 31 13.64 1.73 11.46
CA LYS A 31 12.90 1.97 12.70
C LYS A 31 12.21 3.34 12.68
N TYR A 32 12.93 4.41 12.34
CA TYR A 32 12.33 5.74 12.22
C TYR A 32 11.18 5.77 11.20
N HIS A 33 11.35 5.12 10.04
CA HIS A 33 10.29 5.02 9.04
C HIS A 33 9.08 4.21 9.57
N SER A 34 9.34 3.10 10.26
CA SER A 34 8.30 2.29 10.91
C SER A 34 7.52 3.10 11.95
N ASP A 35 8.21 3.91 12.77
CA ASP A 35 7.60 4.77 13.77
C ASP A 35 6.73 5.86 13.11
N LEU A 36 7.21 6.46 12.02
CA LEU A 36 6.45 7.44 11.23
C LEU A 36 5.13 6.85 10.72
N ILE A 37 5.15 5.63 10.17
CA ILE A 37 3.96 4.96 9.61
C ILE A 37 3.01 4.47 10.70
N SER A 38 3.54 3.99 11.84
CA SER A 38 2.74 3.35 12.88
C SER A 38 2.18 4.31 13.94
N SER A 39 2.79 5.48 14.13
CA SER A 39 2.40 6.42 15.19
C SER A 39 2.06 7.82 14.66
N VAL A 40 2.98 8.46 13.93
CA VAL A 40 2.84 9.86 13.52
C VAL A 40 1.77 10.03 12.44
N LEU A 41 1.83 9.21 11.39
CA LEU A 41 0.89 9.31 10.27
C LEU A 41 -0.57 9.08 10.70
N PRO A 42 -0.87 8.09 11.57
CA PRO A 42 -2.20 7.98 12.18
C PRO A 42 -2.68 9.23 12.91
N ASP A 43 -1.82 9.88 13.68
CA ASP A 43 -2.20 11.11 14.41
C ASP A 43 -2.51 12.28 13.46
N VAL A 44 -1.73 12.41 12.38
CA VAL A 44 -1.94 13.44 11.34
C VAL A 44 -3.23 13.20 10.56
N LEU A 45 -3.50 11.95 10.19
CA LEU A 45 -4.73 11.59 9.47
C LEU A 45 -5.96 11.70 10.38
N GLY A 46 -5.81 11.39 11.67
CA GLY A 46 -6.82 11.56 12.70
C GLY A 46 -8.20 11.00 12.29
N PRO A 47 -9.22 11.84 12.11
CA PRO A 47 -10.55 11.41 11.72
C PRO A 47 -10.63 10.88 10.27
N ALA A 48 -9.63 11.08 9.40
CA ALA A 48 -9.66 10.49 8.06
C ALA A 48 -9.26 9.01 8.05
N LEU A 49 -8.64 8.49 9.12
CA LEU A 49 -8.15 7.12 9.19
C LEU A 49 -9.20 6.06 8.83
N PRO A 50 -10.47 6.15 9.30
CA PRO A 50 -11.47 5.14 8.97
C PRO A 50 -11.73 4.99 7.47
N LEU A 51 -11.51 6.04 6.67
CA LEU A 51 -11.70 6.02 5.21
C LEU A 51 -10.66 5.16 4.46
N PHE A 52 -9.59 4.76 5.13
CA PHE A 52 -8.65 3.76 4.58
C PHE A 52 -9.20 2.33 4.65
N THR A 53 -10.37 2.15 5.29
CA THR A 53 -11.10 0.88 5.38
C THR A 53 -12.35 0.93 4.51
N PHE A 54 -13.16 -0.13 4.56
CA PHE A 54 -14.44 -0.21 3.87
C PHE A 54 -15.62 -0.08 4.85
N PRO A 55 -16.76 0.48 4.41
CA PRO A 55 -17.91 0.59 5.30
C PRO A 55 -18.40 -0.80 5.69
N LYS A 56 -18.73 -0.99 6.96
CA LYS A 56 -19.46 -2.16 7.43
C LYS A 56 -20.94 -1.81 7.52
N SER A 57 -21.82 -2.69 7.02
CA SER A 57 -23.25 -2.59 7.33
C SER A 57 -23.46 -2.84 8.82
N ILE A 58 -24.15 -1.91 9.50
CA ILE A 58 -24.31 -1.92 10.94
C ILE A 58 -25.69 -2.45 11.30
N THR A 59 -25.71 -3.49 12.11
CA THR A 59 -26.92 -3.93 12.82
C THR A 59 -27.02 -3.20 14.17
N TRP A 60 -28.04 -2.39 14.32
CA TRP A 60 -28.23 -1.55 15.51
C TRP A 60 -28.79 -2.35 16.67
N SER A 61 -28.04 -2.43 17.77
CA SER A 61 -28.58 -2.94 19.03
C SER A 61 -29.48 -1.89 19.67
N ALA A 62 -30.48 -2.33 20.45
CA ALA A 62 -31.39 -1.41 21.16
C ALA A 62 -30.65 -0.49 22.17
N ALA A 63 -29.45 -0.88 22.59
CA ALA A 63 -28.65 -0.15 23.57
C ALA A 63 -27.82 1.00 22.97
N VAL A 64 -27.82 1.17 21.64
CA VAL A 64 -27.04 2.20 20.94
C VAL A 64 -27.96 3.14 20.16
N PRO A 65 -27.88 4.46 20.40
CA PRO A 65 -28.68 5.44 19.65
C PRO A 65 -28.42 5.35 18.14
N LYS A 66 -29.50 5.35 17.35
CA LYS A 66 -29.40 5.38 15.89
C LYS A 66 -29.08 6.81 15.40
N PRO A 67 -28.23 6.96 14.37
CA PRO A 67 -27.91 8.23 13.75
C PRO A 67 -29.14 8.78 13.03
N LYS A 68 -29.26 10.10 13.05
CA LYS A 68 -30.42 10.81 12.48
C LYS A 68 -30.35 10.94 10.95
N ASN A 69 -29.18 10.77 10.35
CA ASN A 69 -28.90 10.97 8.93
C ASN A 69 -28.14 9.79 8.32
N SER A 70 -28.39 9.53 7.03
CA SER A 70 -27.79 8.43 6.27
C SER A 70 -26.26 8.56 6.11
N LEU A 71 -25.75 9.75 5.82
CA LEU A 71 -24.31 10.03 5.70
C LEU A 71 -23.52 9.67 6.97
N HIS A 72 -24.14 9.89 8.13
CA HIS A 72 -23.54 9.56 9.42
C HIS A 72 -23.57 8.05 9.67
N ALA A 73 -24.65 7.36 9.30
CA ALA A 73 -24.69 5.90 9.34
C ALA A 73 -23.60 5.27 8.45
N GLU A 74 -23.32 5.87 7.30
CA GLU A 74 -22.29 5.40 6.37
C GLU A 74 -20.89 5.56 6.94
N TYR A 75 -20.51 6.77 7.39
CA TYR A 75 -19.20 7.01 8.00
C TYR A 75 -18.98 6.16 9.27
N LEU A 76 -20.03 5.93 10.05
CA LEU A 76 -19.95 5.05 11.21
C LEU A 76 -19.56 3.61 10.84
N GLY A 77 -19.97 3.13 9.67
CA GLY A 77 -19.58 1.81 9.18
C GLY A 77 -18.07 1.68 9.01
N TYR A 78 -17.42 2.74 8.52
CA TYR A 78 -15.96 2.83 8.45
C TYR A 78 -15.34 2.91 9.85
N ALA A 79 -15.90 3.77 10.72
CA ALA A 79 -15.40 3.99 12.07
C ALA A 79 -15.39 2.70 12.91
N ILE A 80 -16.45 1.90 12.85
CA ILE A 80 -16.56 0.62 13.56
C ILE A 80 -15.48 -0.36 13.07
N ARG A 81 -15.23 -0.42 11.76
CA ARG A 81 -14.20 -1.29 11.18
C ARG A 81 -12.79 -0.86 11.58
N ALA A 82 -12.53 0.45 11.56
CA ALA A 82 -11.26 1.01 11.94
C ALA A 82 -10.99 0.99 13.45
N TRP A 83 -12.02 0.80 14.28
CA TRP A 83 -11.99 1.08 15.72
C TRP A 83 -10.85 0.37 16.50
N SER A 84 -10.54 -0.88 16.16
CA SER A 84 -9.45 -1.64 16.78
C SER A 84 -8.06 -1.11 16.45
N TYR A 85 -7.91 -0.39 15.34
CA TYR A 85 -6.64 0.15 14.85
C TYR A 85 -6.40 1.60 15.29
N LEU A 86 -7.42 2.26 15.84
CA LEU A 86 -7.30 3.63 16.32
C LEU A 86 -6.62 3.68 17.69
N ASN A 87 -5.67 4.60 17.84
CA ASN A 87 -5.14 4.97 19.14
C ASN A 87 -6.17 5.78 19.96
N THR A 88 -5.81 6.14 21.20
CA THR A 88 -6.71 6.86 22.11
C THR A 88 -7.22 8.18 21.54
N LEU A 89 -6.34 8.96 20.90
CA LEU A 89 -6.68 10.24 20.30
C LEU A 89 -7.62 10.07 19.10
N GLY A 90 -7.30 9.15 18.19
CA GLY A 90 -8.13 8.78 17.05
C GLY A 90 -9.53 8.32 17.47
N LYS A 91 -9.65 7.49 18.52
CA LYS A 91 -10.95 7.08 19.07
C LYS A 91 -11.77 8.27 19.57
N THR A 92 -11.14 9.23 20.23
CA THR A 92 -11.82 10.45 20.71
C THR A 92 -12.27 11.32 19.54
N ASN A 93 -11.41 11.55 18.55
CA ASN A 93 -11.72 12.36 17.37
C ASN A 93 -12.86 11.74 16.54
N VAL A 94 -12.80 10.43 16.30
CA VAL A 94 -13.83 9.70 15.57
C VAL A 94 -15.16 9.74 16.33
N ALA A 95 -15.16 9.47 17.64
CA ALA A 95 -16.36 9.55 18.49
C ALA A 95 -17.01 10.95 18.44
N GLY A 96 -16.20 12.01 18.47
CA GLY A 96 -16.66 13.39 18.30
C GLY A 96 -17.29 13.64 16.93
N LEU A 97 -16.66 13.17 15.85
CA LEU A 97 -17.14 13.37 14.48
C LEU A 97 -18.48 12.67 14.22
N VAL A 98 -18.66 11.47 14.75
CA VAL A 98 -19.95 10.76 14.69
C VAL A 98 -20.92 11.21 15.78
N GLY A 99 -20.51 12.03 16.75
CA GLY A 99 -21.39 12.39 17.86
C GLY A 99 -21.96 11.17 18.62
N VAL A 100 -21.23 10.06 18.63
CA VAL A 100 -21.54 8.83 19.36
C VAL A 100 -20.54 8.69 20.49
N ARG A 101 -20.99 8.33 21.69
CA ARG A 101 -20.09 8.15 22.83
C ARG A 101 -19.12 7.00 22.55
N LYS A 102 -17.87 7.15 23.00
CA LYS A 102 -16.83 6.11 22.86
C LYS A 102 -17.29 4.73 23.35
N VAL A 103 -18.01 4.68 24.48
CA VAL A 103 -18.55 3.43 25.04
C VAL A 103 -19.56 2.75 24.11
N ASP A 104 -20.36 3.54 23.39
CA ASP A 104 -21.34 3.00 22.45
C ASP A 104 -20.64 2.50 21.17
N LEU A 105 -19.56 3.18 20.73
CA LEU A 105 -18.68 2.69 19.66
C LEU A 105 -17.94 1.41 20.05
N ASP A 106 -17.45 1.31 21.29
CA ASP A 106 -16.84 0.07 21.81
C ASP A 106 -17.85 -1.09 21.79
N ARG A 107 -19.11 -0.83 22.17
CA ARG A 107 -20.19 -1.83 22.10
C ARG A 107 -20.51 -2.23 20.66
N LEU A 108 -20.59 -1.26 19.75
CA LEU A 108 -20.79 -1.52 18.33
C LEU A 108 -19.63 -2.33 17.74
N ALA A 109 -18.38 -1.94 17.99
CA ALA A 109 -17.20 -2.65 17.52
C ALA A 109 -17.13 -4.09 18.06
N LYS A 110 -17.49 -4.32 19.34
CA LYS A 110 -17.54 -5.67 19.93
C LYS A 110 -18.66 -6.54 19.36
N SER A 111 -19.86 -5.98 19.20
CA SER A 111 -21.01 -6.69 18.60
C SER A 111 -20.84 -6.95 17.11
N HIS A 112 -19.94 -6.21 16.47
CA HIS A 112 -19.56 -6.37 15.07
C HIS A 112 -18.12 -6.86 14.97
N SER A 113 -17.65 -7.68 15.92
CA SER A 113 -16.27 -8.18 15.98
C SER A 113 -15.83 -8.64 14.59
N CYS A 114 -14.81 -7.98 14.05
CA CYS A 114 -14.16 -8.44 12.84
C CYS A 114 -12.99 -9.30 13.29
N VAL A 115 -13.14 -10.61 13.13
CA VAL A 115 -12.00 -11.53 13.13
C VAL A 115 -11.46 -11.46 11.72
N GLU A 116 -10.33 -10.76 11.58
CA GLU A 116 -9.60 -10.59 10.32
C GLU A 116 -10.38 -9.82 9.25
N MET A 117 -9.66 -9.04 8.46
CA MET A 117 -10.27 -8.46 7.28
C MET A 117 -10.38 -9.57 6.24
N ASP A 118 -11.51 -10.29 6.25
CA ASP A 118 -11.83 -11.35 5.29
C ASP A 118 -12.02 -10.72 3.90
N TYR A 119 -10.89 -10.38 3.27
CA TYR A 119 -10.85 -9.87 1.92
C TYR A 119 -11.06 -11.05 0.98
N GLN A 120 -12.29 -11.18 0.49
CA GLN A 120 -12.49 -11.86 -0.79
C GLN A 120 -11.55 -11.21 -1.81
N ARG A 121 -10.85 -12.03 -2.61
CA ARG A 121 -9.87 -11.62 -3.63
C ARG A 121 -10.36 -10.55 -4.64
N THR A 122 -11.65 -10.24 -4.60
CA THR A 122 -12.41 -9.42 -5.55
C THR A 122 -12.45 -7.92 -5.23
N THR A 123 -12.15 -7.48 -3.99
CA THR A 123 -12.24 -6.05 -3.63
C THR A 123 -10.84 -5.43 -3.50
N ALA A 124 -10.58 -4.37 -4.27
CA ALA A 124 -9.33 -3.61 -4.25
C ALA A 124 -9.56 -2.13 -3.93
N THR A 125 -8.63 -1.52 -3.20
CA THR A 125 -8.62 -0.07 -2.91
C THR A 125 -7.63 0.64 -3.82
N TYR A 126 -8.07 1.69 -4.49
CA TYR A 126 -7.19 2.52 -5.30
C TYR A 126 -6.84 3.84 -4.59
N LEU A 127 -5.56 4.03 -4.30
CA LEU A 127 -5.05 5.26 -3.69
C LEU A 127 -4.66 6.25 -4.79
N VAL A 128 -5.38 7.37 -4.88
CA VAL A 128 -5.00 8.50 -5.72
C VAL A 128 -4.33 9.55 -4.84
N LEU A 129 -2.99 9.58 -4.90
CA LEU A 129 -2.19 10.41 -4.01
C LEU A 129 -1.70 11.68 -4.72
N GLY A 130 -1.89 12.83 -4.07
CA GLY A 130 -1.30 14.09 -4.52
C GLY A 130 0.22 14.04 -4.49
N ARG A 131 0.87 14.79 -5.39
CA ARG A 131 2.33 14.78 -5.60
C ARG A 131 3.17 14.86 -4.32
N LEU A 132 2.73 15.65 -3.34
CA LEU A 132 3.47 15.88 -2.09
C LEU A 132 3.47 14.69 -1.14
N VAL A 133 2.51 13.77 -1.27
CA VAL A 133 2.34 12.61 -0.38
C VAL A 133 2.57 11.28 -1.08
N GLN A 134 2.96 11.30 -2.36
CA GLN A 134 3.24 10.09 -3.13
C GLN A 134 4.44 9.29 -2.60
N SER A 135 5.37 9.91 -1.89
CA SER A 135 6.49 9.19 -1.26
C SER A 135 6.07 8.41 0.00
N ILE A 136 4.92 8.76 0.60
CA ILE A 136 4.45 8.14 1.85
C ILE A 136 3.84 6.77 1.55
N THR A 137 4.19 5.77 2.36
CA THR A 137 3.72 4.38 2.22
C THR A 137 2.46 4.09 3.03
N PHE A 138 1.34 4.76 2.67
CA PHE A 138 0.04 4.58 3.36
C PHE A 138 -0.40 3.12 3.44
N GLU A 139 -0.12 2.33 2.40
CA GLU A 139 -0.42 0.89 2.37
C GLU A 139 0.29 0.06 3.46
N ARG A 140 1.34 0.59 4.10
CA ARG A 140 2.04 -0.08 5.22
C ARG A 140 1.43 0.21 6.58
N MET A 141 0.42 1.08 6.69
CA MET A 141 -0.25 1.34 7.97
C MET A 141 -0.97 0.08 8.49
N SER A 142 -1.03 -0.08 9.82
CA SER A 142 -1.69 -1.24 10.45
C SER A 142 -3.16 -1.37 10.07
N ILE A 143 -3.86 -0.24 9.92
CA ILE A 143 -5.26 -0.18 9.46
C ILE A 143 -5.45 -0.70 8.02
N CYS A 144 -4.38 -0.70 7.22
CA CYS A 144 -4.35 -1.18 5.84
C CYS A 144 -3.88 -2.64 5.72
N GLN A 145 -3.56 -3.32 6.83
CA GLN A 145 -2.97 -4.65 6.80
C GLN A 145 -3.91 -5.72 6.22
N GLY A 146 -3.59 -6.25 5.04
CA GLY A 146 -4.43 -7.23 4.34
C GLY A 146 -5.36 -6.60 3.30
N ILE A 147 -5.44 -5.26 3.24
CA ILE A 147 -6.15 -4.57 2.17
C ILE A 147 -5.35 -4.68 0.88
N ARG A 148 -5.98 -5.16 -0.19
CA ARG A 148 -5.37 -5.09 -1.54
C ARG A 148 -5.42 -3.64 -2.02
N MET A 149 -4.34 -2.91 -1.79
CA MET A 149 -4.21 -1.52 -2.22
C MET A 149 -3.34 -1.40 -3.47
N SER A 150 -3.69 -0.49 -4.36
CA SER A 150 -2.87 -0.13 -5.51
C SER A 150 -2.92 1.37 -5.72
N ARG A 151 -1.81 1.96 -6.18
CA ARG A 151 -1.73 3.41 -6.40
C ARG A 151 -2.11 3.75 -7.82
N MET A 152 -2.82 4.85 -7.98
CA MET A 152 -3.27 5.38 -9.27
C MET A 152 -2.84 6.82 -9.42
N LEU A 153 -2.42 7.19 -10.64
CA LEU A 153 -1.96 8.54 -10.95
C LEU A 153 -3.06 9.60 -10.80
N SER A 154 -4.29 9.24 -11.14
CA SER A 154 -5.47 10.10 -11.03
C SER A 154 -6.74 9.27 -10.92
N VAL A 155 -7.85 9.91 -10.53
CA VAL A 155 -9.18 9.29 -10.52
C VAL A 155 -9.56 8.83 -11.93
N ARG A 156 -9.33 9.67 -12.96
CA ARG A 156 -9.60 9.31 -14.35
C ARG A 156 -8.78 8.11 -14.84
N HIS A 157 -7.53 7.99 -14.40
CA HIS A 157 -6.70 6.82 -14.70
C HIS A 157 -7.26 5.55 -14.07
N ALA A 158 -7.72 5.63 -12.82
CA ALA A 158 -8.37 4.50 -12.15
C ALA A 158 -9.67 4.09 -12.89
N GLU A 159 -10.51 5.07 -13.27
CA GLU A 159 -11.74 4.82 -14.04
C GLU A 159 -11.45 4.17 -15.40
N PHE A 160 -10.43 4.66 -16.12
CA PHE A 160 -10.01 4.09 -17.40
C PHE A 160 -9.63 2.61 -17.24
N LEU A 161 -8.78 2.29 -16.25
CA LEU A 161 -8.37 0.91 -16.00
C LEU A 161 -9.56 0.03 -15.63
N LEU A 162 -10.46 0.51 -14.77
CA LEU A 162 -11.66 -0.23 -14.34
C LEU A 162 -12.65 -0.50 -15.48
N ARG A 163 -12.76 0.42 -16.44
CA ARG A 163 -13.60 0.25 -17.63
C ARG A 163 -12.93 -0.60 -18.71
N SER A 164 -11.60 -0.64 -18.73
CA SER A 164 -10.87 -1.50 -19.64
C SER A 164 -10.97 -2.95 -19.20
N GLU A 165 -11.02 -3.87 -20.17
CA GLU A 165 -10.92 -5.32 -19.90
C GLU A 165 -9.59 -5.73 -19.26
N ILE A 166 -8.64 -4.81 -19.10
CA ILE A 166 -7.32 -5.03 -18.52
C ILE A 166 -7.41 -5.20 -17.00
N SER A 167 -8.42 -4.62 -16.33
CA SER A 167 -8.54 -4.61 -14.86
C SER A 167 -8.54 -5.99 -14.18
N SER A 168 -8.86 -7.05 -14.91
CA SER A 168 -8.92 -8.44 -14.41
C SER A 168 -7.89 -9.38 -15.05
N ARG A 169 -7.08 -8.90 -16.00
CA ARG A 169 -6.15 -9.77 -16.74
C ARG A 169 -4.89 -10.02 -15.92
N SER A 170 -4.67 -11.28 -15.54
CA SER A 170 -3.35 -11.77 -15.16
C SER A 170 -2.48 -11.84 -16.42
N ALA A 171 -1.31 -11.18 -16.40
CA ALA A 171 -0.33 -11.33 -17.46
C ALA A 171 0.35 -12.70 -17.34
N ASP A 172 0.47 -13.41 -18.46
CA ASP A 172 1.24 -14.66 -18.51
C ASP A 172 2.74 -14.34 -18.59
N ILE A 173 3.48 -14.73 -17.55
CA ILE A 173 4.91 -14.47 -17.42
C ILE A 173 5.75 -15.24 -18.46
N SER A 174 5.20 -16.28 -19.11
CA SER A 174 5.92 -17.05 -20.13
C SER A 174 6.18 -16.27 -21.42
N ASN A 175 5.43 -15.18 -21.64
CA ASN A 175 5.41 -14.41 -22.89
C ASN A 175 5.88 -12.96 -22.67
N LEU A 176 6.62 -12.70 -21.59
CA LEU A 176 7.11 -11.36 -21.26
C LEU A 176 8.59 -11.18 -21.66
N LEU A 177 8.94 -9.94 -21.97
CA LEU A 177 10.31 -9.51 -22.15
C LEU A 177 10.89 -9.08 -20.79
N TYR A 178 12.07 -9.60 -20.46
CA TYR A 178 12.81 -9.24 -19.25
C TYR A 178 14.11 -8.55 -19.63
N VAL A 179 14.41 -7.45 -18.94
CA VAL A 179 15.73 -6.77 -19.02
C VAL A 179 16.38 -6.91 -17.66
N VAL A 180 17.53 -7.59 -17.61
CA VAL A 180 18.27 -7.88 -16.38
C VAL A 180 19.66 -7.27 -16.48
N ASP A 181 20.02 -6.43 -15.51
CA ASP A 181 21.35 -5.83 -15.36
C ASP A 181 21.94 -5.24 -16.66
N SER A 182 21.21 -4.32 -17.28
CA SER A 182 21.62 -3.70 -18.55
C SER A 182 22.93 -2.89 -18.48
N GLN A 183 23.43 -2.63 -17.26
CA GLN A 183 24.65 -1.86 -17.00
C GLN A 183 25.79 -2.72 -16.42
N VAL A 184 25.56 -4.02 -16.20
CA VAL A 184 26.55 -5.00 -15.71
C VAL A 184 27.16 -4.62 -14.36
N ASN A 185 26.40 -3.91 -13.51
CA ASN A 185 26.84 -3.47 -12.18
C ASN A 185 26.08 -4.17 -11.04
N LEU A 186 25.22 -5.14 -11.36
CA LEU A 186 24.38 -5.87 -10.41
C LEU A 186 24.57 -7.40 -10.54
N ALA A 187 25.80 -7.87 -10.73
CA ALA A 187 26.12 -9.26 -11.06
C ALA A 187 25.47 -10.32 -10.13
N SER A 188 25.44 -10.07 -8.81
CA SER A 188 24.80 -10.98 -7.84
C SER A 188 23.27 -11.06 -8.02
N SER A 189 22.63 -9.91 -8.24
CA SER A 189 21.20 -9.82 -8.54
C SER A 189 20.89 -10.43 -9.89
N ALA A 190 21.72 -10.17 -10.91
CA ALA A 190 21.59 -10.72 -12.25
C ALA A 190 21.64 -12.24 -12.25
N LYS A 191 22.56 -12.84 -11.49
CA LYS A 191 22.65 -14.29 -11.33
C LYS A 191 21.38 -14.86 -10.66
N THR A 192 20.93 -14.24 -9.59
CA THR A 192 19.77 -14.70 -8.81
C THR A 192 18.49 -14.65 -9.66
N VAL A 193 18.21 -13.49 -10.25
CA VAL A 193 17.01 -13.23 -11.03
C VAL A 193 17.06 -13.93 -12.39
N GLY A 194 18.24 -14.02 -13.00
CA GLY A 194 18.46 -14.76 -14.24
C GLY A 194 18.19 -16.26 -14.08
N THR A 195 18.57 -16.86 -12.95
CA THR A 195 18.23 -18.26 -12.65
C THR A 195 16.71 -18.47 -12.63
N PHE A 196 15.98 -17.55 -12.01
CA PHE A 196 14.51 -17.58 -12.00
C PHE A 196 13.92 -17.45 -13.40
N PHE A 197 14.28 -16.43 -14.18
CA PHE A 197 13.69 -16.23 -15.51
C PHE A 197 14.06 -17.32 -16.51
N ASN A 198 15.27 -17.90 -16.42
CA ASN A 198 15.66 -19.05 -17.26
C ASN A 198 14.83 -20.31 -16.95
N SER A 199 14.24 -20.41 -15.76
CA SER A 199 13.36 -21.51 -15.38
C SER A 199 11.91 -21.34 -15.85
N VAL A 200 11.53 -20.14 -16.31
CA VAL A 200 10.18 -19.88 -16.83
C VAL A 200 10.14 -20.41 -18.27
N PRO A 201 9.24 -21.36 -18.62
CA PRO A 201 9.15 -21.88 -19.96
C PRO A 201 8.77 -20.77 -20.93
N GLN A 202 9.65 -20.41 -21.87
CA GLN A 202 9.35 -19.37 -22.86
C GLN A 202 8.57 -19.98 -24.02
N ARG A 203 7.39 -19.44 -24.33
CA ARG A 203 6.63 -19.81 -25.53
C ARG A 203 6.84 -18.74 -26.61
N GLY A 204 7.51 -19.11 -27.71
CA GLY A 204 7.49 -18.33 -28.95
C GLY A 204 8.45 -17.13 -29.05
N MET A 205 9.44 -17.00 -28.15
CA MET A 205 10.43 -15.90 -28.21
C MET A 205 11.44 -16.03 -29.36
N ASP A 206 11.59 -17.23 -29.95
CA ASP A 206 12.50 -17.49 -31.08
C ASP A 206 12.22 -16.56 -32.28
N THR A 207 10.97 -16.14 -32.48
CA THR A 207 10.54 -15.27 -33.57
C THR A 207 10.80 -13.77 -33.35
N LEU A 208 10.85 -13.30 -32.10
CA LEU A 208 11.05 -11.88 -31.75
C LEU A 208 12.54 -11.51 -31.69
N LEU A 209 13.36 -12.43 -31.17
CA LEU A 209 14.83 -12.30 -31.20
C LEU A 209 15.36 -12.35 -32.64
N SER A 210 14.78 -13.18 -33.52
CA SER A 210 15.15 -13.18 -34.95
C SER A 210 14.80 -11.87 -35.66
N LEU A 211 13.69 -11.22 -35.30
CA LEU A 211 13.28 -9.92 -35.86
C LEU A 211 14.14 -8.76 -35.35
N LEU A 212 14.51 -8.74 -34.07
CA LEU A 212 15.37 -7.68 -33.51
C LEU A 212 16.82 -7.77 -34.01
N LEU A 213 17.32 -8.98 -34.25
CA LEU A 213 18.65 -9.20 -34.84
C LEU A 213 18.71 -8.86 -36.35
N GLN A 214 17.59 -8.96 -37.08
CA GLN A 214 17.53 -8.58 -38.50
C GLN A 214 17.55 -7.07 -38.76
N VAL A 215 17.14 -6.24 -37.79
CA VAL A 215 17.19 -4.76 -37.94
C VAL A 215 18.60 -4.21 -37.66
N SER A 216 19.52 -5.04 -37.15
CA SER A 216 20.87 -4.65 -36.75
C SER A 216 21.98 -5.11 -37.71
N LEU A 217 21.62 -5.64 -38.89
CA LEU A 217 22.55 -6.04 -39.96
C LEU A 217 22.32 -5.20 -41.23
#